data_AF-A0A9X1MWR4-F1
#
_entry.id   AF-A0A9X1MWR4-F1
#
_cell.length_a   1.000
_cell.length_b   1.000
_cell.length_c   1.000
_cell.angle_alpha   90.00
_cell.angle_beta   90.00
_cell.angle_gamma   90.00
#
_symmetry.space_group_name_H-M   'P 1'
#
loop_
_entity.id
_entity.type
_entity.pdbx_description
1 polymer ?
#
loop_
_entity_poly.entity_id
_entity_poly.type
_entity_poly.pdbx_seq_one_letter_code
_entity_poly.pdbx_strand_id
1 'polypeptide(L)'
;MHRPELMRLIAESGEGDIVLVEQIDRLARLKQSDWDTLKQKLASKRLAIVSPELPTSWLALQQHSETDFTGAILQAVNAMMLDMLAAVARKDYDDRRRRQSQGIAKAKSDGKYNGRQPDLKRHQHIASLLKTGHSYSDIQDMLGCSRHLIATISKNICSIEQ
;
A
#
# COMPACT_ATOMS: atom_id res chain seq x y z
N MET A 1 4.14 -10.87 -4.28
CA MET A 1 2.73 -10.74 -4.70
C MET A 1 1.76 -11.13 -3.59
N HIS A 2 1.01 -10.18 -3.01
CA HIS A 2 -0.07 -10.44 -2.04
C HIS A 2 -1.45 -10.38 -2.72
N ARG A 3 -1.67 -11.19 -3.77
CA ARG A 3 -2.96 -11.26 -4.50
C ARG A 3 -3.30 -12.70 -4.89
N PRO A 4 -3.61 -13.55 -3.91
CA PRO A 4 -3.84 -14.98 -4.15
C PRO A 4 -5.00 -15.21 -5.13
N GLU A 5 -6.09 -14.47 -5.00
CA GLU A 5 -7.30 -14.66 -5.83
C GLU A 5 -7.08 -14.28 -7.31
N LEU A 6 -6.32 -13.21 -7.60
CA LEU A 6 -5.98 -12.86 -8.98
C LEU A 6 -5.13 -13.96 -9.64
N MET A 7 -4.19 -14.52 -8.89
CA MET A 7 -3.31 -15.57 -9.40
C MET A 7 -4.07 -16.88 -9.58
N ARG A 8 -5.02 -17.17 -8.69
CA ARG A 8 -5.92 -18.31 -8.80
C ARG A 8 -6.82 -18.18 -10.04
N LEU A 9 -7.43 -17.02 -10.26
CA LEU A 9 -8.24 -16.74 -11.44
C LEU A 9 -7.44 -16.97 -12.72
N ILE A 10 -6.23 -16.41 -12.82
CA ILE A 10 -5.36 -16.61 -13.99
C ILE A 10 -4.93 -18.07 -14.14
N ALA A 11 -4.74 -18.81 -13.05
CA ALA A 11 -4.39 -20.22 -13.08
C ALA A 11 -5.55 -21.09 -13.59
N GLU A 12 -6.78 -20.78 -13.20
CA GLU A 12 -8.01 -21.49 -13.58
C GLU A 12 -8.51 -21.10 -14.98
N SER A 13 -8.12 -19.94 -15.53
CA SER A 13 -8.46 -19.53 -16.90
C SER A 13 -7.79 -20.39 -17.97
N GLY A 14 -8.57 -20.74 -18.99
CA GLY A 14 -8.17 -21.44 -20.22
C GLY A 14 -7.63 -20.50 -21.31
N GLU A 15 -7.19 -21.08 -22.42
CA GLU A 15 -6.68 -20.31 -23.56
C GLU A 15 -7.81 -19.55 -24.25
N GLY A 16 -7.63 -18.24 -24.44
CA GLY A 16 -8.63 -17.34 -25.05
C GLY A 16 -9.66 -16.77 -24.07
N ASP A 17 -9.56 -17.09 -22.77
CA ASP A 17 -10.44 -16.52 -21.75
C ASP A 17 -10.21 -15.01 -21.54
N ILE A 18 -11.29 -14.33 -21.15
CA ILE A 18 -11.33 -12.88 -20.95
C ILE A 18 -11.39 -12.57 -19.46
N VAL A 19 -10.43 -11.80 -18.98
CA VAL A 19 -10.43 -11.26 -17.63
C VAL A 19 -11.03 -9.86 -17.65
N LEU A 20 -12.30 -9.77 -17.24
CA LEU A 20 -12.98 -8.49 -17.09
C LEU A 20 -12.56 -7.83 -15.78
N VAL A 21 -12.12 -6.58 -15.85
CA VAL A 21 -11.79 -5.75 -14.69
C VAL A 21 -12.54 -4.43 -14.74
N GLU A 22 -12.97 -3.93 -13.58
CA GLU A 22 -13.68 -2.65 -13.47
C GLU A 22 -12.80 -1.47 -13.91
N GLN A 23 -11.54 -1.45 -13.45
CA GLN A 23 -10.56 -0.41 -13.78
C GLN A 23 -9.15 -1.00 -13.83
N ILE A 24 -8.32 -0.55 -14.77
CA ILE A 24 -6.94 -1.04 -14.91
C ILE A 24 -6.04 -0.59 -13.75
N ASP A 25 -6.37 0.53 -13.08
CA ASP A 25 -5.65 0.99 -11.87
C ASP A 25 -5.58 -0.09 -10.77
N ARG A 26 -6.58 -0.97 -10.70
CA ARG A 26 -6.58 -2.09 -9.74
C ARG A 26 -5.43 -3.07 -9.99
N LEU A 27 -5.08 -3.27 -11.27
CA LEU A 27 -3.92 -4.05 -11.68
C LEU A 27 -2.62 -3.23 -11.66
N ALA A 28 -2.67 -1.94 -12.01
CA ALA A 28 -1.50 -1.05 -12.12
C ALA A 28 -0.84 -0.67 -10.77
N ARG A 29 -1.52 -0.87 -9.63
CA ARG A 29 -0.90 -0.76 -8.30
C ARG A 29 0.14 -1.84 -7.98
N LEU A 30 0.42 -2.77 -8.90
CA LEU A 30 1.49 -3.76 -8.77
C LEU A 30 2.87 -3.08 -8.85
N LYS A 31 3.86 -3.68 -8.18
CA LYS A 31 5.27 -3.33 -8.41
C LYS A 31 5.64 -3.72 -9.85
N GLN A 32 6.63 -3.05 -10.45
CA GLN A 32 7.08 -3.34 -11.83
C GLN A 32 7.36 -4.84 -12.06
N SER A 33 8.09 -5.48 -11.14
CA SER A 33 8.37 -6.92 -11.22
C SER A 33 7.12 -7.79 -11.21
N ASP A 34 6.11 -7.39 -10.43
CA ASP A 34 4.85 -8.12 -10.33
C ASP A 34 3.99 -7.88 -11.59
N TRP A 35 4.05 -6.69 -12.17
CA TRP A 35 3.40 -6.36 -13.44
C TRP A 35 3.99 -7.12 -14.62
N ASP A 36 5.32 -7.19 -14.71
CA ASP A 36 5.99 -7.92 -15.79
C ASP A 36 5.71 -9.42 -15.68
N THR A 37 5.68 -9.96 -14.46
CA THR A 37 5.26 -11.36 -14.20
C THR A 37 3.81 -11.60 -14.62
N LEU A 38 2.91 -10.65 -14.33
CA LEU A 38 1.50 -10.74 -14.73
C LEU A 38 1.36 -10.73 -16.26
N LYS A 39 2.05 -9.82 -16.95
CA LYS A 39 2.08 -9.75 -18.42
C LYS A 39 2.57 -11.04 -19.05
N GLN A 40 3.66 -11.61 -18.53
CA GLN A 40 4.19 -12.88 -19.03
C GLN A 40 3.17 -14.02 -18.86
N LYS A 41 2.48 -14.08 -17.72
CA LYS A 41 1.45 -15.10 -17.48
C LYS A 41 0.24 -14.94 -18.39
N LEU A 42 -0.23 -13.73 -18.59
CA LEU A 42 -1.34 -13.44 -19.50
C LEU A 42 -0.99 -13.77 -20.95
N ALA A 43 0.21 -13.37 -21.40
CA ALA A 43 0.71 -13.67 -22.74
C ALA A 43 0.88 -15.18 -22.96
N SER A 44 1.41 -15.91 -21.97
CA SER A 44 1.62 -17.36 -22.06
C SER A 44 0.31 -18.15 -22.22
N LYS A 45 -0.80 -17.61 -21.73
CA LYS A 45 -2.13 -18.22 -21.79
C LYS A 45 -3.06 -17.56 -22.82
N ARG A 46 -2.56 -16.60 -23.62
CA ARG A 46 -3.34 -15.79 -24.57
C ARG A 46 -4.61 -15.17 -23.93
N LEU A 47 -4.49 -14.75 -22.68
CA LEU A 47 -5.60 -14.14 -21.94
C LEU A 47 -5.72 -12.65 -22.29
N ALA A 48 -6.95 -12.21 -22.55
CA ALA A 48 -7.24 -10.80 -22.80
C ALA A 48 -7.78 -10.12 -21.53
N ILE A 49 -7.28 -8.92 -21.21
CA ILE A 49 -7.88 -8.08 -20.17
C ILE A 49 -8.83 -7.10 -20.84
N VAL A 50 -10.07 -7.05 -20.36
CA VAL A 50 -11.07 -6.07 -20.81
C VAL A 50 -11.44 -5.17 -19.66
N SER A 51 -11.49 -3.86 -19.93
CA SER A 51 -12.04 -2.87 -19.03
C SER A 51 -13.07 -2.03 -19.78
N PRO A 52 -14.20 -1.64 -19.14
CA PRO A 52 -15.14 -0.66 -19.71
C PRO A 52 -14.48 0.67 -20.08
N GLU A 53 -13.37 1.03 -19.42
CA GLU A 53 -12.62 2.26 -19.69
C GLU A 53 -11.83 2.22 -21.01
N LEU A 54 -11.63 1.02 -21.59
CA LEU A 54 -10.95 0.84 -22.88
C LEU A 54 -11.92 0.23 -23.90
N PRO A 55 -12.68 1.06 -24.65
CA PRO A 55 -13.68 0.57 -25.61
C PRO A 55 -13.08 -0.29 -26.74
N THR A 56 -11.77 -0.22 -26.97
CA THR A 56 -11.03 -1.06 -27.93
C THR A 56 -10.82 -2.51 -27.47
N SER A 57 -10.93 -2.80 -26.17
CA SER A 57 -10.65 -4.14 -25.63
C SER A 57 -11.73 -5.15 -26.00
N TRP A 58 -12.99 -4.72 -26.08
CA TRP A 58 -14.11 -5.56 -26.53
C TRP A 58 -14.08 -5.80 -28.04
N LEU A 59 -13.72 -4.78 -28.83
CA LEU A 59 -13.61 -4.91 -30.29
C LEU A 59 -12.49 -5.90 -30.69
N ALA A 60 -11.38 -5.90 -29.95
CA ALA A 60 -10.27 -6.83 -30.13
C ALA A 60 -10.67 -8.30 -29.93
N LEU A 61 -11.70 -8.56 -29.13
CA LEU A 61 -12.20 -9.90 -28.85
C LEU A 61 -13.27 -10.36 -29.82
N GLN A 62 -14.02 -9.45 -30.44
CA GLN A 62 -15.03 -9.83 -31.43
C GLN A 62 -14.39 -10.35 -32.73
N GLN A 63 -13.17 -9.92 -33.05
CA GLN A 63 -12.44 -10.41 -34.24
C GLN A 63 -11.68 -11.71 -33.91
N HIS A 64 -12.40 -12.84 -33.94
CA HIS A 64 -11.88 -14.19 -33.70
C HIS A 64 -11.02 -14.76 -34.85
N SER A 65 -10.58 -13.94 -35.81
CA SER A 65 -9.64 -14.39 -36.85
C SER A 65 -8.22 -14.11 -36.38
N GLU A 66 -7.53 -15.12 -35.81
CA GLU A 66 -6.07 -15.11 -35.57
C GLU A 66 -5.23 -14.79 -36.84
N THR A 67 -5.88 -14.70 -38.00
CA THR A 67 -5.30 -14.45 -39.32
C THR A 67 -5.50 -13.01 -39.84
N ASP A 68 -6.29 -12.17 -39.19
CA ASP A 68 -6.50 -10.79 -39.66
C ASP A 68 -5.47 -9.83 -39.09
N PHE A 69 -4.82 -9.08 -39.98
CA PHE A 69 -3.93 -7.95 -39.68
C PHE A 69 -4.52 -7.02 -38.59
N THR A 70 -5.84 -6.85 -38.59
CA THR A 70 -6.59 -6.05 -37.61
C THR A 70 -6.54 -6.62 -36.19
N GLY A 71 -6.61 -7.94 -36.03
CA GLY A 71 -6.50 -8.59 -34.71
C GLY A 71 -5.10 -8.43 -34.10
N ALA A 72 -4.05 -8.57 -34.92
CA ALA A 72 -2.66 -8.34 -34.50
C ALA A 72 -2.43 -6.87 -34.09
N ILE A 73 -3.00 -5.91 -34.82
CA ILE A 73 -2.94 -4.48 -34.45
C ILE A 73 -3.65 -4.22 -33.13
N LEU A 74 -4.86 -4.77 -32.94
CA LEU A 74 -5.64 -4.56 -31.71
C LEU A 74 -4.93 -5.16 -30.49
N GLN A 75 -4.30 -6.33 -30.62
CA GLN A 75 -3.44 -6.90 -29.57
C GLN A 75 -2.24 -6.00 -29.25
N ALA A 76 -1.54 -5.49 -30.27
CA ALA A 76 -0.40 -4.60 -30.09
C ALA A 76 -0.81 -3.28 -29.40
N VAL A 77 -1.95 -2.70 -29.80
CA VAL A 77 -2.49 -1.48 -29.19
C VAL A 77 -2.89 -1.73 -27.73
N ASN A 78 -3.56 -2.83 -27.42
CA ASN A 78 -3.90 -3.17 -26.03
C ASN A 78 -2.65 -3.39 -25.17
N ALA A 79 -1.64 -4.08 -25.68
CA ALA A 79 -0.36 -4.24 -24.98
C ALA A 79 0.32 -2.89 -24.71
N MET A 80 0.35 -2.00 -25.70
CA MET A 80 0.90 -0.65 -25.56
C MET A 80 0.13 0.20 -24.53
N MET A 81 -1.20 0.12 -24.54
CA MET A 81 -2.05 0.84 -23.58
C MET A 81 -1.81 0.35 -22.15
N LEU A 82 -1.67 -0.97 -21.96
CA LEU A 82 -1.30 -1.55 -20.68
C LEU A 82 0.06 -1.06 -20.20
N ASP A 83 1.06 -0.97 -21.08
CA ASP A 83 2.38 -0.44 -20.74
C ASP A 83 2.35 1.07 -20.43
N MET A 84 1.56 1.85 -21.16
CA MET A 84 1.36 3.27 -20.88
C MET A 84 0.73 3.48 -19.50
N LEU A 85 -0.31 2.72 -19.15
CA LEU A 85 -0.97 2.80 -17.85
C LEU A 85 -0.03 2.40 -16.70
N ALA A 86 0.80 1.38 -16.90
CA ALA A 86 1.83 1.00 -15.94
C ALA A 86 2.87 2.12 -15.74
N ALA A 87 3.30 2.77 -16.82
CA ALA A 87 4.24 3.89 -16.77
C ALA A 87 3.66 5.11 -16.03
N VAL A 88 2.39 5.45 -16.30
CA VAL A 88 1.68 6.54 -15.62
C VAL A 88 1.53 6.24 -14.12
N ALA A 89 1.08 5.03 -13.76
CA ALA A 89 0.92 4.63 -12.37
C ALA A 89 2.25 4.72 -11.58
N ARG A 90 3.37 4.35 -12.23
CA ARG A 90 4.70 4.49 -11.64
C ARG A 90 5.08 5.96 -11.41
N LYS A 91 4.89 6.80 -12.42
CA LYS A 91 5.17 8.24 -12.31
C LYS A 91 4.37 8.85 -11.15
N ASP A 92 3.09 8.51 -11.04
CA ASP A 92 2.23 8.99 -9.95
C ASP A 92 2.70 8.52 -8.57
N TYR A 93 3.19 7.28 -8.46
CA TYR A 93 3.77 6.76 -7.22
C TYR A 93 5.03 7.54 -6.81
N ASP A 94 5.96 7.72 -7.74
CA ASP A 94 7.21 8.44 -7.50
C ASP A 94 6.95 9.92 -7.18
N ASP A 95 6.02 10.55 -7.90
CA ASP A 95 5.60 11.94 -7.65
C ASP A 95 4.91 12.10 -6.28
N ARG A 96 4.11 11.12 -5.84
CA ARG A 96 3.50 11.13 -4.51
C ARG A 96 4.56 11.03 -3.43
N ARG A 97 5.55 10.14 -3.57
CA ARG A 97 6.66 10.01 -2.61
C ARG A 97 7.51 11.27 -2.56
N ARG A 98 7.84 11.87 -3.72
CA ARG A 98 8.59 13.11 -3.83
C ARG A 98 7.88 14.26 -3.12
N ARG A 99 6.57 14.41 -3.35
CA ARG A 99 5.76 15.43 -2.66
C ARG A 99 5.68 15.17 -1.16
N GLN A 100 5.52 13.92 -0.74
CA GLN A 100 5.52 13.56 0.67
C GLN A 100 6.85 13.89 1.34
N SER A 101 7.99 13.55 0.72
CA SER A 101 9.31 13.85 1.29
C SER A 101 9.56 15.35 1.39
N GLN A 102 9.15 16.13 0.38
CA GLN A 102 9.19 17.60 0.42
C GLN A 102 8.32 18.16 1.55
N GLY A 103 7.10 17.64 1.72
CA GLY A 103 6.21 18.03 2.81
C GLY A 103 6.77 17.71 4.18
N ILE A 104 7.37 16.52 4.35
CA ILE A 104 8.05 16.11 5.59
C ILE A 104 9.24 17.03 5.87
N ALA A 105 10.08 17.31 4.88
CA ALA A 105 11.25 18.18 5.04
C ALA A 105 10.84 19.58 5.51
N LYS A 106 9.81 20.17 4.88
CA LYS A 106 9.25 21.46 5.28
C LYS A 106 8.66 21.42 6.69
N ALA A 107 7.86 20.41 7.02
CA ALA A 107 7.29 20.29 8.36
C ALA A 107 8.35 20.00 9.44
N LYS A 108 9.49 19.39 9.09
CA LYS A 108 10.66 19.25 9.98
C LYS A 108 11.37 20.58 10.19
N SER A 109 11.60 21.39 9.14
CA SER A 109 12.19 22.73 9.29
C SER A 109 11.29 23.65 10.11
N ASP A 110 9.97 23.51 9.95
CA ASP A 110 8.96 24.26 10.72
C ASP A 110 8.78 23.73 12.16
N GLY A 111 9.55 22.71 12.58
CA GLY A 111 9.49 22.16 13.94
C GLY A 111 8.19 21.41 14.29
N LYS A 112 7.37 20.99 13.32
CA LYS A 112 6.08 20.31 13.58
C LYS A 112 6.23 18.85 14.02
N TYR A 113 7.36 18.21 13.73
CA TYR A 113 7.62 16.81 14.10
C TYR A 113 8.20 16.70 15.51
N ASN A 114 7.33 16.69 16.52
CA ASN A 114 7.74 16.56 17.94
C ASN A 114 7.74 15.10 18.44
N GLY A 115 7.67 14.12 17.53
CA GLY A 115 7.57 12.70 17.88
C GLY A 115 6.27 12.33 18.62
N ARG A 116 6.25 11.16 19.24
CA ARG A 116 5.11 10.71 20.07
C ARG A 116 5.03 11.58 21.31
N GLN A 117 3.94 12.33 21.44
CA GLN A 117 3.70 13.14 22.63
C GLN A 117 3.40 12.24 23.84
N PRO A 118 3.97 12.56 25.02
CA PRO A 118 3.66 11.84 26.24
C PRO A 118 2.20 12.04 26.65
N ASP A 119 1.58 10.99 27.18
CA ASP A 119 0.24 11.09 27.77
C ASP A 119 0.35 11.69 29.17
N LEU A 120 0.16 13.01 29.25
CA LEU A 120 0.34 13.78 30.47
C LEU A 120 -0.61 13.33 31.60
N LYS A 121 -1.84 12.93 31.27
CA LYS A 121 -2.82 12.46 32.27
C LYS A 121 -2.33 11.16 32.89
N ARG A 122 -1.88 10.22 32.04
CA ARG A 122 -1.34 8.95 32.50
C ARG A 122 -0.07 9.15 33.33
N HIS A 123 0.80 10.08 32.93
CA HIS A 123 2.01 10.41 33.68
C HIS A 123 1.69 10.97 35.07
N GLN A 124 0.73 11.88 35.17
CA GLN A 124 0.26 12.43 36.45
C GLN A 124 -0.32 11.35 37.37
N HIS A 125 -1.11 10.43 36.81
CA HIS A 125 -1.72 9.35 37.58
C HIS A 125 -0.68 8.35 38.11
N ILE A 126 0.33 8.03 37.30
CA ILE A 126 1.47 7.22 37.76
C ILE A 126 2.26 7.98 38.84
N ALA A 127 2.49 9.28 38.66
CA ALA A 127 3.21 10.10 39.63
C ALA A 127 2.49 10.17 40.99
N SER A 128 1.16 10.30 41.00
CA SER A 128 0.39 10.28 42.25
C SER A 128 0.48 8.93 42.95
N LEU A 129 0.40 7.82 42.22
CA LEU A 129 0.50 6.47 42.80
C LEU A 129 1.91 6.16 43.35
N LEU A 130 2.95 6.69 42.70
CA LEU A 130 4.32 6.62 43.21
C LEU A 130 4.47 7.43 44.51
N LYS A 131 3.84 8.61 44.61
CA LYS A 131 3.86 9.44 45.82
C LYS A 131 3.08 8.81 46.99
N THR A 132 2.02 8.06 46.72
CA THR A 132 1.27 7.31 47.75
C THR A 132 1.95 6.00 48.17
N GLY A 133 3.08 5.63 47.55
CA GLY A 133 3.90 4.49 47.97
C GLY A 133 3.52 3.15 47.34
N HIS A 134 2.74 3.11 46.26
CA HIS A 134 2.42 1.84 45.59
C HIS A 134 3.64 1.22 44.91
N SER A 135 3.68 -0.12 44.88
CA SER A 135 4.76 -0.83 44.22
C SER A 135 4.63 -0.74 42.69
N TYR A 136 5.74 -0.96 41.99
CA TYR A 136 5.74 -0.89 40.52
C TYR A 136 4.79 -1.93 39.91
N SER A 137 4.69 -3.12 40.51
CA SER A 137 3.80 -4.18 40.02
C SER A 137 2.33 -3.79 40.17
N ASP A 138 1.96 -3.22 41.33
CA ASP A 138 0.57 -2.78 41.58
C ASP A 138 0.14 -1.68 40.59
N ILE A 139 1.06 -0.75 40.26
CA ILE A 139 0.81 0.32 39.28
C ILE A 139 0.67 -0.26 37.87
N GLN A 140 1.46 -1.28 37.51
CA GLN A 140 1.35 -1.96 36.22
C GLN A 140 -0.01 -2.66 36.07
N ASP A 141 -0.47 -3.34 37.12
CA ASP A 141 -1.74 -4.06 37.10
C ASP A 141 -2.94 -3.12 37.09
N MET A 142 -2.88 -2.02 37.84
CA MET A 142 -3.96 -1.03 37.92
C MET A 142 -4.11 -0.19 36.63
N LEU A 143 -3.00 0.23 36.02
CA LEU A 143 -3.00 1.15 34.88
C LEU A 143 -2.65 0.49 33.54
N GLY A 144 -2.31 -0.81 33.51
CA GLY A 144 -1.91 -1.53 32.31
C GLY A 144 -0.72 -0.89 31.59
N CYS A 145 0.25 -0.34 32.34
CA CYS A 145 1.43 0.33 31.79
C CYS A 145 2.68 -0.56 31.86
N SER A 146 3.68 -0.24 31.04
CA SER A 146 4.97 -0.94 31.11
C SER A 146 5.79 -0.46 32.30
N ARG A 147 6.55 -1.37 32.92
CA ARG A 147 7.48 -1.05 34.01
C ARG A 147 8.47 0.07 33.63
N HIS A 148 8.85 0.13 32.35
CA HIS A 148 9.74 1.15 31.82
C HIS A 148 9.12 2.55 31.89
N LEU A 149 7.83 2.71 31.58
CA LEU A 149 7.14 4.00 31.69
C LEU A 149 7.15 4.51 33.14
N ILE A 150 6.87 3.62 34.10
CA ILE A 150 6.88 3.94 35.53
C ILE A 150 8.28 4.38 35.98
N ALA A 151 9.32 3.64 35.58
CA ALA A 151 10.70 3.97 35.92
C ALA A 151 11.14 5.34 35.34
N THR A 152 10.77 5.64 34.09
CA THR A 152 11.05 6.95 33.48
C THR A 152 10.35 8.09 34.23
N ILE A 153 9.10 7.90 34.63
CA ILE A 153 8.35 8.89 35.41
C ILE A 153 8.95 9.06 36.81
N SER A 154 9.32 7.96 37.48
CA SER A 154 9.98 7.98 38.79
C SER A 154 11.30 8.76 38.76
N LYS A 155 12.12 8.57 37.72
CA LYS A 155 13.35 9.35 37.51
C LYS A 155 13.06 10.84 37.31
N ASN A 156 12.07 11.17 36.47
CA ASN A 156 11.69 12.55 36.21
C ASN A 156 11.18 13.28 37.47
N ILE A 157 10.46 12.60 38.36
CA ILE A 157 10.02 13.17 39.65
C ILE A 157 11.23 13.49 40.54
N CYS A 158 12.18 12.54 40.65
CA CYS A 158 13.39 12.72 41.46
C CYS A 158 14.28 13.87 40.94
N SER A 159 14.32 14.11 39.63
CA SER A 159 15.07 15.22 39.02
C SER A 159 14.40 16.60 39.18
N ILE A 160 13.13 16.68 39.57
CA ILE A 160 12.40 17.95 39.77
C ILE A 160 12.43 18.39 41.24
N GLU A 161 12.66 17.46 42.17
CA GLU A 161 12.73 17.72 43.62
C GLU A 161 14.17 17.99 44.12
N GLN A 162 15.14 18.17 43.21
CA GLN A 162 16.53 18.61 43.46
C GLN A 162 16.76 20.03 42.90
#